data_AF-A0A1Z5TV66-F1
#
_entry.id   AF-A0A1Z5TV66-F1
#
_cell.length_a   1.000
_cell.length_b   1.000
_cell.length_c   1.000
_cell.angle_alpha   90.00
_cell.angle_beta   90.00
_cell.angle_gamma   90.00
#
_symmetry.space_group_name_H-M   'P 1'
#
loop_
_entity.id
_entity.type
_entity.pdbx_description
1 polymer ?
#
loop_
_entity_poly.entity_id
_entity_poly.type
_entity_poly.pdbx_seq_one_letter_code
_entity_poly.pdbx_strand_id
1 'polypeptide(L)'
;MDAGTKRKATDEESSAGDKRVKPGDSGIWATCNKGREGKCVAELRDLFTEYAEDMYGTAVAGGTPENHDETDEPADIESEIQAEVAGIRKPTTVQLFTPVRVDVQCVVFFRTVAPVEPVSFVQRICEDAVEKKLRRRTKTVKRLSPMSLMGRASAEGLESVAKQVLAPHFHKQPFESRKVS
;
A
#
# COMPACT_ATOMS: atom_id res chain seq x y z
N MET A 1 -9.37 24.13 -50.30
CA MET A 1 -10.56 23.79 -49.50
C MET A 1 -10.25 22.51 -48.77
N ASP A 2 -10.14 22.62 -47.45
CA ASP A 2 -9.37 21.76 -46.55
C ASP A 2 -10.13 20.48 -46.18
N ALA A 3 -9.49 19.32 -46.33
CA ALA A 3 -10.03 18.02 -45.95
C ALA A 3 -9.56 17.67 -44.52
N GLY A 4 -10.44 17.87 -43.54
CA GLY A 4 -10.17 17.59 -42.14
C GLY A 4 -10.02 16.10 -41.83
N THR A 5 -8.78 15.65 -41.60
CA THR A 5 -8.48 14.32 -41.07
C THR A 5 -8.61 14.32 -39.55
N LYS A 6 -9.68 13.69 -39.02
CA LYS A 6 -9.83 13.41 -37.58
C LYS A 6 -8.82 12.32 -37.16
N ARG A 7 -7.84 12.69 -36.33
CA ARG A 7 -6.95 11.71 -35.67
C ARG A 7 -7.68 11.13 -34.45
N LYS A 8 -7.91 9.81 -34.48
CA LYS A 8 -8.37 9.01 -33.35
C LYS A 8 -7.15 8.75 -32.45
N ALA A 9 -7.13 9.31 -31.25
CA ALA A 9 -6.15 8.97 -30.24
C ALA A 9 -6.54 7.62 -29.62
N THR A 10 -5.73 6.60 -29.87
CA THR A 10 -5.73 5.34 -29.12
C THR A 10 -4.73 5.49 -27.99
N ASP A 11 -5.23 5.70 -26.77
CA ASP A 11 -4.43 5.59 -25.56
C ASP A 11 -4.27 4.10 -25.23
N GLU A 12 -3.25 3.46 -25.81
CA GLU A 12 -2.63 2.28 -25.19
C GLU A 12 -1.57 2.78 -24.21
N GLU A 13 -1.96 2.90 -22.93
CA GLU A 13 -1.08 3.34 -21.86
C GLU A 13 -0.22 2.17 -21.36
N SER A 14 1.08 2.23 -21.66
CA SER A 14 2.09 1.30 -21.16
C SER A 14 2.18 1.31 -19.62
N SER A 15 2.30 0.14 -19.00
CA SER A 15 2.22 -0.14 -17.55
C SER A 15 3.38 0.39 -16.68
N ALA A 16 3.92 1.57 -16.95
CA ALA A 16 4.86 2.26 -16.07
C ALA A 16 4.06 3.13 -15.08
N GLY A 17 3.76 2.60 -13.90
CA GLY A 17 2.81 3.19 -12.95
C GLY A 17 3.02 4.68 -12.64
N ASP A 18 2.06 5.53 -13.02
CA ASP A 18 1.20 6.18 -12.02
C ASP A 18 1.90 6.91 -10.84
N LYS A 19 2.90 7.76 -11.08
CA LYS A 19 3.66 8.45 -10.02
C LYS A 19 2.90 9.59 -9.31
N ARG A 20 1.66 9.88 -9.67
CA ARG A 20 0.81 10.91 -9.02
C ARG A 20 -0.35 10.30 -8.28
N VAL A 21 -0.80 10.96 -7.21
CA VAL A 21 -2.05 10.64 -6.51
C VAL A 21 -3.24 10.88 -7.44
N LYS A 22 -4.18 9.93 -7.51
CA LYS A 22 -5.36 9.95 -8.37
C LYS A 22 -6.64 9.72 -7.54
N PRO A 23 -7.80 10.23 -8.01
CA PRO A 23 -9.09 9.80 -7.47
C PRO A 23 -9.21 8.27 -7.54
N GLY A 24 -9.74 7.65 -6.48
CA GLY A 24 -9.82 6.20 -6.34
C GLY A 24 -8.63 5.58 -5.58
N ASP A 25 -7.51 6.30 -5.43
CA ASP A 25 -6.40 5.79 -4.62
C ASP A 25 -6.80 5.63 -3.14
N SER A 26 -6.35 4.56 -2.52
CA SER A 26 -6.28 4.38 -1.07
C SER A 26 -4.82 4.37 -0.63
N GLY A 27 -4.55 4.67 0.65
CA GLY A 27 -3.19 4.60 1.13
C GLY A 27 -2.92 5.23 2.48
N ILE A 28 -1.64 5.49 2.73
CA ILE A 28 -1.15 5.97 4.01
C ILE A 28 -0.31 7.22 3.78
N TRP A 29 -0.72 8.31 4.40
CA TRP A 29 0.10 9.50 4.53
C TRP A 29 1.07 9.32 5.68
N ALA A 30 2.30 9.79 5.49
CA ALA A 30 3.25 9.89 6.58
C ALA A 30 3.93 11.26 6.59
N THR A 31 4.21 11.74 7.79
CA THR A 31 5.02 12.95 7.99
C THR A 31 6.39 12.59 8.56
N CYS A 32 7.41 13.37 8.21
CA CYS A 32 8.79 13.14 8.65
C CYS A 32 9.54 14.43 9.01
N ASN A 33 10.80 14.26 9.43
CA ASN A 33 11.73 15.39 9.54
C ASN A 33 12.03 16.01 8.16
N LYS A 34 12.22 17.32 8.11
CA LYS A 34 12.55 18.06 6.88
C LYS A 34 13.83 17.51 6.23
N GLY A 35 13.80 17.28 4.93
CA GLY A 35 14.95 16.74 4.18
C GLY A 35 15.25 15.26 4.47
N ARG A 36 14.31 14.55 5.11
CA ARG A 36 14.43 13.12 5.46
C ARG A 36 13.38 12.28 4.75
N GLU A 37 12.69 12.81 3.75
CA GLU A 37 11.62 12.14 2.99
C GLU A 37 12.10 10.82 2.39
N GLY A 38 13.29 10.78 1.79
CA GLY A 38 13.86 9.54 1.25
C GLY A 38 14.14 8.48 2.32
N LYS A 39 14.58 8.91 3.51
CA LYS A 39 14.81 7.99 4.65
C LYS A 39 13.52 7.55 5.31
N CYS A 40 12.51 8.43 5.36
CA CYS A 40 11.15 8.09 5.76
C CYS A 40 10.58 7.01 4.84
N VAL A 41 10.71 7.17 3.52
CA VAL A 41 10.27 6.17 2.55
C VAL A 41 10.97 4.83 2.75
N ALA A 42 12.29 4.82 3.01
CA ALA A 42 13.02 3.59 3.29
C ALA A 42 12.53 2.91 4.58
N GLU A 43 12.49 3.66 5.70
CA GLU A 43 12.02 3.14 7.00
C GLU A 43 10.57 2.60 6.92
N LEU A 44 9.70 3.27 6.15
CA LEU A 44 8.31 2.83 5.97
C LEU A 44 8.18 1.63 5.05
N ARG A 45 9.03 1.47 4.03
CA ARG A 45 9.06 0.25 3.21
C ARG A 45 9.36 -0.96 4.08
N ASP A 46 10.43 -0.90 4.87
CA ASP A 46 10.83 -2.00 5.75
C ASP A 46 9.74 -2.30 6.79
N LEU A 47 9.17 -1.25 7.39
CA LEU A 47 8.08 -1.38 8.35
C LEU A 47 6.85 -2.04 7.72
N PHE A 48 6.40 -1.54 6.57
CA PHE A 48 5.17 -2.00 5.93
C PHE A 48 5.30 -3.41 5.37
N THR A 49 6.48 -3.77 4.83
CA THR A 49 6.74 -5.14 4.37
C THR A 49 6.62 -6.13 5.53
N GLU A 50 7.25 -5.88 6.68
CA GLU A 50 7.16 -6.79 7.84
C GLU A 50 5.70 -6.96 8.31
N TYR A 51 4.94 -5.87 8.43
CA TYR A 51 3.53 -5.98 8.83
C TYR A 51 2.66 -6.65 7.77
N ALA A 52 2.98 -6.47 6.49
CA ALA A 52 2.24 -7.14 5.43
C ALA A 52 2.52 -8.64 5.37
N GLU A 53 3.75 -9.06 5.64
CA GLU A 53 4.10 -10.48 5.80
C GLU A 53 3.35 -11.08 7.00
N ASP A 54 3.37 -10.40 8.14
CA ASP A 54 2.66 -10.85 9.35
C ASP A 54 1.13 -10.94 9.16
N MET A 55 0.54 -10.01 8.41
CA MET A 55 -0.92 -9.92 8.24
C MET A 55 -1.44 -10.72 7.04
N TYR A 56 -0.63 -10.85 5.99
CA TYR A 56 -1.08 -11.33 4.68
C TYR A 56 -0.14 -12.36 4.03
N GLY A 57 0.90 -12.86 4.71
CA GLY A 57 2.02 -13.62 4.14
C GLY A 57 1.66 -14.81 3.22
N THR A 58 0.48 -15.40 3.34
CA THR A 58 -0.02 -16.46 2.43
C THR A 58 -0.91 -15.94 1.29
N ALA A 59 -1.50 -14.75 1.41
CA ALA A 59 -2.43 -14.18 0.42
C ALA A 59 -1.72 -13.43 -0.72
N VAL A 60 -0.44 -13.10 -0.56
CA VAL A 60 0.36 -12.30 -1.52
C VAL A 60 1.33 -13.17 -2.32
N ALA A 61 1.66 -14.36 -1.82
CA ALA A 61 2.42 -15.38 -2.53
C ALA A 61 1.48 -16.16 -3.46
N GLY A 62 1.30 -15.68 -4.70
CA GLY A 62 0.53 -16.37 -5.73
C GLY A 62 1.22 -17.63 -6.26
N GLY A 63 1.44 -18.63 -5.41
CA GLY A 63 2.02 -19.92 -5.76
C GLY A 63 1.18 -21.05 -5.19
N THR A 64 0.70 -21.93 -6.07
CA THR A 64 0.10 -23.24 -5.74
C THR A 64 0.90 -23.99 -4.67
N PRO A 65 0.26 -24.79 -3.79
CA PRO A 65 1.00 -25.69 -2.92
C PRO A 65 1.76 -26.68 -3.81
N GLU A 66 3.09 -26.59 -3.83
CA GLU A 66 3.90 -27.65 -4.42
C GLU A 66 3.73 -28.89 -3.54
N ASN A 67 3.00 -29.87 -4.07
CA ASN A 67 3.07 -31.24 -3.56
C ASN A 67 4.51 -31.69 -3.74
N HIS A 68 5.19 -31.87 -2.61
CA HIS A 68 6.51 -32.47 -2.54
C HIS A 68 6.34 -33.97 -2.86
N ASP A 69 6.44 -34.34 -4.13
CA ASP A 69 6.64 -35.73 -4.52
C ASP A 69 8.15 -35.99 -4.51
N GLU A 70 8.63 -36.60 -3.44
CA GLU A 70 10.02 -36.99 -3.24
C GLU A 70 10.41 -38.01 -4.31
N THR A 71 11.16 -37.57 -5.31
CA THR A 71 11.95 -38.47 -6.15
C THR A 71 13.42 -38.13 -5.97
N ASP A 72 14.11 -38.98 -5.21
CA ASP A 72 15.56 -39.02 -4.99
C ASP A 72 16.29 -39.16 -6.34
N GLU A 73 16.81 -38.05 -6.86
CA GLU A 73 18.03 -38.04 -7.68
C GLU A 73 19.01 -37.01 -7.09
N PRO A 74 20.33 -37.28 -7.08
CA PRO A 74 21.31 -36.35 -6.54
C PRO A 74 21.42 -35.13 -7.44
N ALA A 75 20.57 -34.13 -7.20
CA ALA A 75 20.69 -32.83 -7.83
C ALA A 75 22.05 -32.20 -7.45
N ASP A 76 22.71 -31.62 -8.44
CA ASP A 76 23.95 -30.87 -8.26
C ASP A 76 23.66 -29.69 -7.32
N ILE A 77 24.38 -29.58 -6.19
CA ILE A 77 24.16 -28.54 -5.17
C ILE A 77 24.19 -27.13 -5.80
N GLU A 78 25.00 -26.94 -6.85
CA GLU A 78 25.07 -25.68 -7.60
C GLU A 78 23.72 -25.33 -8.26
N SER A 79 23.00 -26.34 -8.75
CA SER A 79 21.68 -26.18 -9.40
C SER A 79 20.57 -25.85 -8.40
N GLU A 80 20.60 -26.42 -7.20
CA GLU A 80 19.68 -26.07 -6.10
C GLU A 80 19.92 -24.63 -5.63
N ILE A 81 21.18 -24.23 -5.41
CA ILE A 81 21.53 -22.86 -5.03
C ILE A 81 21.10 -21.88 -6.12
N GLN A 82 21.28 -22.23 -7.40
CA GLN A 82 20.88 -21.38 -8.51
C GLN A 82 19.36 -21.27 -8.65
N ALA A 83 18.62 -22.34 -8.32
CA ALA A 83 17.16 -22.33 -8.24
C ALA A 83 16.65 -21.45 -7.07
N GLU A 84 17.27 -21.53 -5.89
CA GLU A 84 16.98 -20.64 -4.76
C GLU A 84 17.25 -19.18 -5.11
N VAL A 85 18.41 -18.88 -5.70
CA VAL A 85 18.79 -17.54 -6.13
C VAL A 85 17.86 -17.02 -7.24
N ALA A 86 17.41 -17.89 -8.15
CA ALA A 86 16.46 -17.54 -9.20
C ALA A 86 15.04 -17.30 -8.66
N GLY A 87 14.62 -18.05 -7.64
CA GLY A 87 13.36 -17.85 -6.91
C GLY A 87 13.33 -16.51 -6.18
N ILE A 88 14.45 -16.11 -5.55
CA ILE A 88 14.60 -14.79 -4.91
C ILE A 88 14.53 -13.64 -5.92
N ARG A 89 14.99 -13.85 -7.16
CA ARG A 89 15.09 -12.79 -8.19
C ARG A 89 13.79 -12.50 -8.93
N LYS A 90 12.80 -13.39 -8.90
CA LYS A 90 11.48 -13.11 -9.46
C LYS A 90 10.63 -12.43 -8.38
N PRO A 91 10.11 -11.20 -8.58
CA PRO A 91 9.11 -10.64 -7.68
C PRO A 91 7.81 -11.42 -7.89
N THR A 92 7.66 -12.53 -7.19
CA THR A 92 6.47 -13.40 -7.23
C THR A 92 5.28 -12.77 -6.48
N THR A 93 5.52 -11.64 -5.78
CA THR A 93 4.56 -10.97 -4.91
C THR A 93 4.10 -9.64 -5.48
N VAL A 94 2.80 -9.37 -5.37
CA VAL A 94 2.18 -8.10 -5.76
C VAL A 94 2.81 -6.97 -4.93
N GLN A 95 3.23 -5.88 -5.58
CA GLN A 95 3.71 -4.69 -4.88
C GLN A 95 2.56 -4.00 -4.13
N LEU A 96 2.42 -4.31 -2.85
CA LEU A 96 1.32 -3.80 -2.02
C LEU A 96 1.43 -2.29 -1.71
N PHE A 97 2.65 -1.77 -1.67
CA PHE A 97 2.94 -0.39 -1.30
C PHE A 97 3.76 0.32 -2.37
N THR A 98 3.19 1.39 -2.93
CA THR A 98 3.88 2.24 -3.91
C THR A 98 4.06 3.65 -3.32
N PRO A 99 5.30 4.09 -3.05
CA PRO A 99 5.53 5.46 -2.63
C PRO A 99 5.26 6.42 -3.79
N VAL A 100 4.47 7.44 -3.52
CA VAL A 100 4.08 8.48 -4.46
C VAL A 100 4.75 9.77 -4.02
N ARG A 101 5.49 10.41 -4.93
CA ARG A 101 6.14 11.68 -4.64
C ARG A 101 5.09 12.78 -4.66
N VAL A 102 4.96 13.47 -3.54
CA VAL A 102 4.18 14.70 -3.41
C VAL A 102 5.11 15.90 -3.37
N ASP A 103 4.69 17.01 -3.96
CA ASP A 103 5.46 18.26 -3.96
C ASP A 103 5.19 19.07 -2.68
N VAL A 104 5.29 18.38 -1.53
CA VAL A 104 5.05 18.93 -0.20
C VAL A 104 6.16 18.45 0.72
N GLN A 105 6.90 19.39 1.31
CA GLN A 105 7.99 19.07 2.23
C GLN A 105 7.50 18.31 3.46
N CYS A 106 8.32 17.39 3.97
CA CYS A 106 8.05 16.58 5.16
C CYS A 106 6.84 15.64 5.05
N VAL A 107 6.25 15.45 3.86
CA VAL A 107 5.07 14.62 3.65
C VAL A 107 5.37 13.60 2.55
N VAL A 108 4.98 12.35 2.78
CA VAL A 108 5.05 11.27 1.79
C VAL A 108 3.73 10.52 1.76
N PHE A 109 3.39 9.96 0.60
CA PHE A 109 2.20 9.12 0.43
C PHE A 109 2.64 7.73 -0.03
N PHE A 110 2.03 6.69 0.55
CA PHE A 110 2.11 5.33 0.04
C PHE A 110 0.73 4.93 -0.45
N ARG A 111 0.61 4.73 -1.76
CA ARG A 111 -0.55 4.08 -2.34
C ARG A 111 -0.54 2.62 -1.92
N THR A 112 -1.69 2.13 -1.47
CA THR A 112 -1.91 0.73 -1.15
C THR A 112 -2.78 0.06 -2.20
N VAL A 113 -2.66 -1.25 -2.32
CA VAL A 113 -3.59 -2.09 -3.09
C VAL A 113 -4.07 -3.24 -2.21
N ALA A 114 -5.17 -3.90 -2.61
CA ALA A 114 -5.67 -5.08 -1.92
C ALA A 114 -4.57 -6.15 -1.77
N PRO A 115 -4.51 -6.87 -0.63
CA PRO A 115 -5.49 -6.92 0.46
C PRO A 115 -5.32 -5.82 1.53
N VAL A 116 -4.41 -4.85 1.33
CA VAL A 116 -4.13 -3.82 2.34
C VAL A 116 -5.30 -2.84 2.46
N GLU A 117 -6.02 -2.90 3.57
CA GLU A 117 -6.95 -1.84 4.00
C GLU A 117 -6.18 -0.86 4.91
N PRO A 118 -6.00 0.43 4.52
CA PRO A 118 -5.11 1.35 5.22
C PRO A 118 -5.43 1.60 6.69
N VAL A 119 -6.70 1.67 7.07
CA VAL A 119 -7.12 2.05 8.43
C VAL A 119 -6.75 0.96 9.42
N SER A 120 -7.17 -0.28 9.18
CA SER A 120 -6.85 -1.46 9.99
C SER A 120 -5.35 -1.76 9.99
N PHE A 121 -4.67 -1.57 8.85
CA PHE A 121 -3.23 -1.75 8.78
C PHE A 121 -2.47 -0.77 9.68
N VAL A 122 -2.78 0.54 9.62
CA VAL A 122 -2.15 1.53 10.50
C VAL A 122 -2.58 1.35 11.96
N GLN A 123 -3.83 0.98 12.21
CA GLN A 123 -4.32 0.68 13.55
C GLN A 123 -3.50 -0.43 14.20
N ARG A 124 -3.25 -1.54 13.49
CA ARG A 124 -2.43 -2.65 13.98
C ARG A 124 -1.01 -2.19 14.33
N ILE A 125 -0.38 -1.37 13.50
CA ILE A 125 0.96 -0.79 13.78
C ILE A 125 0.93 0.02 15.09
N CYS A 126 -0.10 0.84 15.28
CA CYS A 126 -0.26 1.68 16.47
C CYS A 126 -0.51 0.84 17.74
N GLU A 127 -1.34 -0.19 17.67
CA GLU A 127 -1.62 -1.12 18.77
C GLU A 127 -0.34 -1.83 19.21
N ASP A 128 0.38 -2.43 18.27
CA ASP A 128 1.67 -3.08 18.54
C ASP A 128 2.70 -2.10 19.12
N ALA A 129 2.72 -0.83 18.67
CA ALA A 129 3.63 0.18 19.21
C ALA A 129 3.31 0.56 20.68
N VAL A 130 2.03 0.51 21.08
CA VAL A 130 1.60 0.74 22.47
C VAL A 130 1.96 -0.46 23.35
N GLU A 131 1.73 -1.68 22.87
CA GLU A 131 2.00 -2.92 23.61
C GLU A 131 3.50 -3.21 23.73
N LYS A 132 4.24 -3.11 22.62
CA LYS A 132 5.65 -3.48 22.49
C LYS A 132 6.55 -2.23 22.52
N LYS A 133 6.45 -1.46 23.62
CA LYS A 133 7.12 -0.15 23.83
C LYS A 133 8.62 -0.09 23.53
N LEU A 134 9.31 -1.23 23.47
CA LEU A 134 10.76 -1.34 23.24
C LEU A 134 11.18 -1.30 21.76
N ARG A 135 10.25 -1.38 20.79
CA ARG A 135 10.57 -1.37 19.35
C ARG A 135 10.28 -0.01 18.71
N ARG A 136 11.14 1.00 18.97
CA ARG A 136 11.19 2.20 18.13
C ARG A 136 11.76 1.84 16.74
N ARG A 137 10.90 1.39 15.83
CA ARG A 137 11.30 0.89 14.51
C ARG A 137 11.65 2.00 13.51
N THR A 138 11.12 3.20 13.70
CA THR A 138 11.33 4.35 12.80
C THR A 138 11.99 5.52 13.53
N LYS A 139 12.95 6.19 12.90
CA LYS A 139 13.64 7.36 13.47
C LYS A 139 13.17 8.67 12.87
N THR A 140 12.71 8.63 11.61
CA THR A 140 12.35 9.83 10.84
C THR A 140 10.85 10.04 10.70
N VAL A 141 10.06 8.98 10.80
CA VAL A 141 8.60 9.00 10.73
C VAL A 141 8.01 9.59 12.01
N LYS A 142 7.04 10.51 11.87
CA LYS A 142 6.39 11.19 13.00
C LYS A 142 4.93 10.80 13.19
N ARG A 143 4.21 10.60 12.09
CA ARG A 143 2.77 10.32 12.10
C ARG A 143 2.44 9.47 10.89
N LEU A 144 1.61 8.46 11.10
CA LEU A 144 0.89 7.78 10.04
C LEU A 144 -0.56 8.29 10.04
N SER A 145 -1.12 8.51 8.86
CA SER A 145 -2.50 8.92 8.68
C SER A 145 -3.11 8.08 7.56
N PRO A 146 -3.91 7.06 7.90
CA PRO A 146 -4.54 6.22 6.90
C PRO A 146 -5.59 7.01 6.15
N MET A 147 -5.78 6.68 4.87
CA MET A 147 -6.71 7.33 3.98
C MET A 147 -7.38 6.25 3.12
N SER A 148 -8.68 6.03 3.38
CA SER A 148 -9.44 4.96 2.73
C SER A 148 -9.73 5.22 1.26
N LEU A 149 -9.93 6.48 0.84
CA LEU A 149 -10.28 6.82 -0.54
C LEU A 149 -9.98 8.29 -0.91
N MET A 150 -9.28 8.50 -2.02
CA MET A 150 -9.05 9.81 -2.62
C MET A 150 -10.21 10.19 -3.53
N GLY A 151 -10.71 11.41 -3.39
CA GLY A 151 -11.72 12.00 -4.27
C GLY A 151 -11.13 12.96 -5.29
N ARG A 152 -11.92 13.27 -6.33
CA ARG A 152 -11.65 14.43 -7.19
C ARG A 152 -11.85 15.71 -6.37
N ALA A 153 -10.92 16.67 -6.49
CA ALA A 153 -10.99 17.98 -5.87
C ALA A 153 -12.08 18.87 -6.50
N SER A 154 -13.33 18.51 -6.23
CA SER A 154 -14.56 19.12 -6.74
C SER A 154 -15.69 18.85 -5.73
N ALA A 155 -16.76 19.66 -5.74
CA ALA A 155 -17.89 19.46 -4.84
C ALA A 155 -18.53 18.06 -5.00
N GLU A 156 -18.77 17.64 -6.25
CA GLU A 156 -19.32 16.31 -6.57
C GLU A 156 -18.37 15.18 -6.13
N GLY A 157 -17.07 15.33 -6.37
CA GLY A 157 -16.07 14.35 -5.94
C GLY A 157 -15.99 14.22 -4.41
N LEU A 158 -16.09 15.33 -3.68
CA LEU A 158 -16.15 15.33 -2.22
C LEU A 158 -17.41 14.63 -1.72
N GLU A 159 -18.58 14.96 -2.29
CA GLU A 159 -19.85 14.35 -1.91
C GLU A 159 -19.84 12.83 -2.17
N SER A 160 -19.33 12.40 -3.32
CA SER A 160 -19.21 10.99 -3.70
C SER A 160 -18.33 10.21 -2.72
N VAL A 161 -17.15 10.73 -2.36
CA VAL A 161 -16.27 10.08 -1.39
C VAL A 161 -16.90 10.07 -0.01
N ALA A 162 -17.46 11.19 0.45
CA ALA A 162 -18.09 11.30 1.76
C ALA A 162 -19.20 10.25 1.95
N LYS A 163 -20.07 10.06 0.95
CA LYS A 163 -21.12 9.03 0.99
C LYS A 163 -20.54 7.62 1.17
N GLN A 164 -19.44 7.31 0.49
CA GLN A 164 -18.80 5.99 0.56
C GLN A 164 -18.08 5.76 1.89
N VAL A 165 -17.26 6.72 2.33
CA VAL A 165 -16.39 6.51 3.51
C VAL A 165 -17.12 6.74 4.82
N LEU A 166 -18.17 7.58 4.87
CA LEU A 166 -18.90 7.85 6.11
C LEU A 166 -20.04 6.85 6.37
N ALA A 167 -20.60 6.23 5.32
CA ALA A 167 -21.70 5.26 5.46
C ALA A 167 -21.42 4.15 6.49
N PRO A 168 -20.25 3.48 6.49
CA PRO A 168 -19.96 2.40 7.44
C PRO A 168 -19.83 2.85 8.91
N HIS A 169 -19.58 4.14 9.16
CA HIS A 169 -19.24 4.65 10.49
C HIS A 169 -20.37 5.44 11.16
N PHE A 170 -21.17 6.18 10.39
CA PHE A 170 -22.15 7.14 10.95
C PHE A 170 -23.62 6.77 10.71
N HIS A 171 -23.91 5.83 9.82
CA HIS A 171 -25.29 5.47 9.46
C HIS A 171 -25.75 4.13 10.05
N LYS A 172 -25.08 3.63 11.09
CA LYS A 172 -25.55 2.48 11.89
C LYS A 172 -26.56 2.98 12.92
N GLN A 173 -27.81 2.53 12.83
CA GLN A 173 -28.85 2.83 13.81
C GLN A 173 -28.83 1.83 14.98
N PRO A 174 -29.26 2.26 16.19
CA PRO A 174 -29.65 3.62 16.56
C PRO A 174 -28.46 4.51 16.97
N PHE A 175 -28.58 5.82 16.73
CA PHE A 175 -27.66 6.83 17.21
C PHE A 175 -27.72 6.91 18.75
N GLU A 176 -26.69 6.41 19.42
CA GLU A 176 -26.54 6.59 20.87
C GLU A 176 -25.59 7.76 21.16
N SER A 177 -26.11 8.81 21.78
CA SER A 177 -25.28 9.90 22.27
C SER A 177 -24.40 9.40 23.41
N ARG A 178 -23.07 9.46 23.23
CA ARG A 178 -22.15 9.18 24.36
C ARG A 178 -22.32 10.30 25.39
N LYS A 179 -22.86 9.95 26.56
CA LYS A 179 -22.79 10.83 27.73
C LYS A 179 -21.33 10.87 28.17
N VAL A 180 -20.69 12.02 28.01
CA VAL A 180 -19.37 12.27 28.59
C VAL A 180 -19.59 12.43 30.09
N SER A 181 -19.01 11.51 30.87
CA SER A 181 -18.99 11.56 32.33
C SER A 181 -17.69 12.15 32.83
#